data_AF-A0A7W1U2U6-F1
#
_entry.id   AF-A0A7W1U2U6-F1
#
_cell.length_a   1.000
_cell.length_b   1.000
_cell.length_c   1.000
_cell.angle_alpha   90.00
_cell.angle_beta   90.00
_cell.angle_gamma   90.00
#
_symmetry.space_group_name_H-M   'P 1'
#
loop_
_entity.id
_entity.type
_entity.pdbx_description
1 polymer ?
#
loop_
_entity_poly.entity_id
_entity_poly.type
_entity_poly.pdbx_seq_one_letter_code
_entity_poly.pdbx_strand_id
1 'polypeptide(L)'
;MAQAQSAVTTGITVDKKNFQAQMVSYAMRVAGAVKAYASAEGNSTLQHKADLSDTTFTRARDDERDDIAQGVHDDANGVLAQLADYGVTAPTLTALQTRIDAYRLAIASPKMARGERSMHTELLRQEFARADMIVKDRIDGLIRQLEETNPQFVMSYQNARKITDTGSQSSGTPTPTPPTPPAPPAPPAP
;
A
#
# COMPACT_ATOMS: atom_id res chain seq x y z
N MET A 1 -14.71 0.49 -7.54
CA MET A 1 -13.85 1.02 -6.45
C MET A 1 -12.51 0.28 -6.30
N ALA A 2 -12.41 -1.02 -6.62
CA ALA A 2 -11.13 -1.78 -6.54
C ALA A 2 -10.03 -1.34 -7.53
N GLN A 3 -10.40 -0.90 -8.74
CA GLN A 3 -9.43 -0.47 -9.78
C GLN A 3 -8.75 0.87 -9.50
N ALA A 4 -9.40 1.76 -8.73
CA ALA A 4 -8.80 3.04 -8.34
C ALA A 4 -7.69 2.86 -7.29
N GLN A 5 -7.81 1.85 -6.41
CA GLN A 5 -6.86 1.62 -5.33
C GLN A 5 -5.57 0.94 -5.80
N SER A 6 -5.61 0.11 -6.85
CA SER A 6 -4.44 -0.56 -7.41
C SER A 6 -3.56 0.40 -8.22
N ALA A 7 -4.17 1.33 -8.96
CA ALA A 7 -3.44 2.39 -9.69
C ALA A 7 -2.69 3.36 -8.77
N VAL A 8 -3.26 3.69 -7.60
CA VAL A 8 -2.61 4.54 -6.59
C VAL A 8 -1.35 3.86 -6.03
N THR A 9 -1.39 2.55 -5.78
CA THR A 9 -0.22 1.81 -5.25
C THR A 9 0.95 1.71 -6.23
N THR A 10 0.69 1.58 -7.54
CA THR A 10 1.75 1.61 -8.56
C THR A 10 2.36 3.00 -8.71
N GLY A 11 1.55 4.07 -8.68
CA GLY A 11 2.03 5.46 -8.68
C GLY A 11 2.99 5.75 -7.53
N ILE A 12 2.57 5.44 -6.29
CA ILE A 12 3.39 5.64 -5.07
C ILE A 12 4.75 4.92 -5.17
N THR A 13 4.78 3.75 -5.80
CA THR A 13 6.03 2.97 -5.96
C THR A 13 7.01 3.63 -6.94
N VAL A 14 6.50 4.21 -8.02
CA VAL A 14 7.30 4.95 -9.01
C VAL A 14 7.81 6.26 -8.41
N ASP A 15 6.93 7.00 -7.72
CA ASP A 15 7.28 8.27 -7.07
C ASP A 15 8.36 8.08 -6.01
N LYS A 16 8.24 7.04 -5.18
CA LYS A 16 9.28 6.69 -4.19
C LYS A 16 10.65 6.47 -4.84
N LYS A 17 10.71 5.73 -5.95
CA LYS A 17 11.99 5.48 -6.66
C LYS A 17 12.55 6.76 -7.26
N ASN A 18 11.69 7.63 -7.80
CA ASN A 18 12.12 8.93 -8.32
C ASN A 18 12.68 9.83 -7.21
N PHE A 19 12.01 9.92 -6.06
CA PHE A 19 12.50 10.67 -4.91
C PHE A 19 13.80 10.08 -4.36
N GLN A 20 13.93 8.76 -4.34
CA GLN A 20 15.18 8.09 -3.96
C GLN A 20 16.34 8.51 -4.88
N ALA A 21 16.17 8.40 -6.20
CA ALA A 21 17.23 8.76 -7.16
C ALA A 21 17.61 10.24 -7.06
N GLN A 22 16.63 11.12 -6.89
CA GLN A 22 16.85 12.55 -6.70
C GLN A 22 17.59 12.85 -5.40
N MET A 23 17.23 12.20 -4.29
CA MET A 23 17.89 12.34 -3.00
C MET A 23 19.35 11.86 -3.09
N VAL A 24 19.59 10.66 -3.63
CA VAL A 24 20.94 10.08 -3.75
C VAL A 24 21.84 10.96 -4.62
N SER A 25 21.37 11.39 -5.80
CA SER A 25 22.17 12.25 -6.69
C SER A 25 22.55 13.59 -6.04
N TYR A 26 21.64 14.22 -5.28
CA TYR A 26 21.93 15.45 -4.56
C TYR A 26 22.86 15.22 -3.36
N ALA A 27 22.61 14.17 -2.58
CA ALA A 27 23.45 13.79 -1.44
C ALA A 27 24.88 13.51 -1.88
N MET A 28 25.09 12.82 -3.01
CA MET A 28 26.43 12.57 -3.58
C MET A 28 27.13 13.87 -4.02
N ARG A 29 26.39 14.83 -4.56
CA ARG A 29 26.95 16.15 -4.94
C ARG A 29 27.45 16.90 -3.71
N VAL A 30 26.64 16.94 -2.64
CA VAL A 30 27.00 17.60 -1.38
C VAL A 30 28.13 16.86 -0.69
N ALA A 31 28.08 15.53 -0.61
CA ALA A 31 29.14 14.71 -0.04
C ALA A 31 30.48 14.88 -0.79
N GLY A 32 30.44 14.99 -2.13
CA GLY A 32 31.63 15.28 -2.94
C GLY A 32 32.26 16.64 -2.61
N ALA A 33 31.45 17.68 -2.38
CA ALA A 33 31.94 18.98 -1.96
C ALA A 33 32.53 18.94 -0.54
N VAL A 34 31.87 18.27 0.40
CA VAL A 34 32.38 18.05 1.78
C VAL A 34 33.69 17.28 1.74
N LYS A 35 33.81 16.25 0.91
CA LYS A 35 35.04 15.46 0.74
C LYS A 35 36.19 16.31 0.15
N ALA A 36 35.89 17.17 -0.83
CA ALA A 36 36.88 18.06 -1.43
C ALA A 36 37.41 19.09 -0.40
N TYR A 37 36.51 19.67 0.40
CA TYR A 37 36.88 20.55 1.51
C TYR A 37 37.68 19.81 2.60
N ALA A 38 37.23 18.63 3.02
CA ALA A 38 37.94 17.79 4.00
C ALA A 38 39.36 17.44 3.55
N SER A 39 39.54 17.16 2.26
CA SER A 39 40.85 16.90 1.66
C SER A 39 41.75 18.14 1.61
N ALA A 40 41.17 19.34 1.47
CA ALA A 40 41.93 20.59 1.47
C ALA A 40 42.39 20.98 2.88
N GLU A 41 41.58 20.71 3.91
CA GLU A 41 41.94 20.95 5.31
C GLU A 41 42.74 19.81 5.98
N GLY A 42 42.85 18.65 5.32
CA GLY A 42 43.51 17.48 5.89
C GLY A 42 42.71 16.76 7.00
N ASN A 43 41.39 16.98 7.06
CA ASN A 43 40.52 16.33 8.03
C ASN A 43 40.06 14.95 7.54
N SER A 44 40.86 13.92 7.84
CA SER A 44 40.59 12.53 7.46
C SER A 44 39.28 11.97 8.03
N THR A 45 38.81 12.49 9.17
CA THR A 45 37.56 12.04 9.79
C THR A 45 36.34 12.50 8.98
N LEU A 46 36.31 13.78 8.59
CA LEU A 46 35.25 14.33 7.74
C LEU A 46 35.29 13.70 6.34
N GLN A 47 36.50 13.43 5.83
CA GLN A 47 36.70 12.80 4.52
C GLN A 47 36.12 11.38 4.46
N HIS A 48 36.36 10.56 5.49
CA HIS A 48 35.79 9.21 5.56
C HIS A 48 34.27 9.22 5.73
N LYS A 49 33.72 10.17 6.49
CA LYS A 49 32.26 10.32 6.63
C LYS A 49 31.58 10.73 5.33
N ALA A 50 32.22 11.60 4.56
CA ALA A 50 31.73 12.07 3.26
C ALA A 50 32.04 11.10 2.11
N ASP A 51 32.75 9.98 2.36
CA ASP A 51 33.07 8.99 1.33
C ASP A 51 31.88 8.06 1.06
N LEU A 52 30.86 8.62 0.42
CA LEU A 52 29.63 7.91 0.08
C LEU A 52 29.65 7.50 -1.38
N SER A 53 29.35 6.22 -1.61
CA SER A 53 29.23 5.64 -2.94
C SER A 53 27.77 5.30 -3.25
N ASP A 54 27.43 5.23 -4.54
CA ASP A 54 26.09 4.79 -4.98
C ASP A 54 25.75 3.38 -4.46
N THR A 55 26.77 2.52 -4.32
CA THR A 55 26.67 1.21 -3.67
C THR A 55 26.27 1.27 -2.19
N THR A 56 26.69 2.30 -1.45
CA THR A 56 26.29 2.52 -0.06
C THR A 56 24.78 2.76 0.03
N PHE A 57 24.26 3.64 -0.83
CA PHE A 57 22.82 3.90 -0.90
C PHE A 57 22.04 2.71 -1.45
N THR A 58 22.56 1.98 -2.43
CA THR A 58 21.88 0.80 -2.99
C THR A 58 21.73 -0.32 -1.97
N ARG A 59 22.74 -0.52 -1.10
CA ARG A 59 22.73 -1.56 -0.05
C ARG A 59 21.98 -1.18 1.22
N ALA A 60 21.90 0.11 1.54
CA ALA A 60 21.19 0.61 2.71
C ALA A 60 19.68 0.33 2.64
N ARG A 61 19.03 0.15 3.80
CA ARG A 61 17.57 0.06 3.89
C ARG A 61 16.91 1.41 3.63
N ASP A 62 15.61 1.42 3.32
CA ASP A 62 14.88 2.67 3.06
C ASP A 62 14.99 3.68 4.22
N ASP A 63 14.87 3.20 5.47
CA ASP A 63 15.01 4.01 6.69
C ASP A 63 16.48 4.29 7.08
N GLU A 64 17.47 3.67 6.41
CA GLU A 64 18.89 3.98 6.61
C GLU A 64 19.39 4.96 5.54
N ARG A 65 18.75 4.98 4.37
CA ARG A 65 19.12 5.85 3.24
C ARG A 65 18.83 7.31 3.55
N ASP A 66 17.71 7.60 4.22
CA ASP A 66 17.38 8.95 4.67
C ASP A 66 18.30 9.39 5.81
N ASP A 67 18.64 8.50 6.75
CA ASP A 67 19.60 8.76 7.82
C ASP A 67 21.00 9.09 7.27
N ILE A 68 21.49 8.33 6.28
CA ILE A 68 22.76 8.62 5.60
C ILE A 68 22.70 9.99 4.89
N ALA A 69 21.61 10.27 4.17
CA ALA A 69 21.44 11.55 3.49
C ALA A 69 21.35 12.74 4.47
N GLN A 70 20.71 12.53 5.62
CA GLN A 70 20.62 13.49 6.71
C GLN A 70 22.01 13.74 7.33
N GLY A 71 22.80 12.69 7.55
CA GLY A 71 24.17 12.82 8.04
C GLY A 71 25.04 13.71 7.13
N VAL A 72 24.93 13.56 5.81
CA VAL A 72 25.62 14.44 4.84
C VAL A 72 25.15 15.88 4.95
N HIS A 73 23.84 16.09 5.07
CA HIS A 73 23.28 17.42 5.24
C HIS A 73 23.81 18.10 6.51
N ASP A 74 23.86 17.37 7.62
CA ASP A 74 24.28 17.89 8.91
C ASP A 74 25.80 18.17 8.94
N ASP A 75 26.61 17.26 8.38
CA ASP A 75 28.05 17.47 8.20
C ASP A 75 28.32 18.70 7.31
N ALA A 76 27.57 18.86 6.21
CA ALA A 76 27.69 20.01 5.33
C ALA A 76 27.19 21.32 5.96
N ASN A 77 26.15 21.27 6.79
CA ASN A 77 25.65 22.43 7.51
C ASN A 77 26.69 22.96 8.52
N GLY A 78 27.48 22.07 9.12
CA GLY A 78 28.58 22.42 10.02
C GLY A 78 29.72 23.20 9.34
N VAL A 79 29.93 23.01 8.04
CA VAL A 79 31.02 23.64 7.25
C VAL A 79 30.50 24.50 6.09
N LEU A 80 29.24 24.96 6.19
CA LEU A 80 28.52 25.68 5.14
C LEU A 80 29.26 26.93 4.65
N ALA A 81 29.93 27.64 5.56
CA ALA A 81 30.66 28.86 5.23
C ALA A 81 31.84 28.61 4.29
N GLN A 82 32.54 27.48 4.44
CA GLN A 82 33.68 27.10 3.59
C GLN A 82 33.24 26.36 2.33
N LEU A 83 32.08 25.69 2.39
CA LEU A 83 31.49 24.97 1.25
C LEU A 83 30.97 25.88 0.13
N ALA A 84 30.77 27.17 0.41
CA ALA A 84 30.37 28.15 -0.60
C ALA A 84 31.36 28.20 -1.78
N ASP A 85 32.67 28.09 -1.48
CA ASP A 85 33.73 28.08 -2.49
C ASP A 85 33.76 26.77 -3.32
N TYR A 86 33.14 25.70 -2.80
CA TYR A 86 32.98 24.41 -3.47
C TYR A 86 31.62 24.25 -4.16
N GLY A 87 30.84 25.33 -4.27
CA GLY A 87 29.57 25.36 -4.97
C GLY A 87 28.37 24.81 -4.18
N VAL A 88 28.52 24.57 -2.87
CA VAL A 88 27.43 24.23 -1.96
C VAL A 88 27.08 25.45 -1.12
N THR A 89 25.89 25.98 -1.35
CA THR A 89 25.31 27.14 -0.67
C THR A 89 24.10 26.74 0.17
N ALA A 90 23.61 27.66 1.02
CA ALA A 90 22.39 27.44 1.81
C ALA A 90 21.19 26.92 0.98
N PRO A 91 20.85 27.47 -0.21
CA PRO A 91 19.73 26.95 -1.00
C PRO A 91 19.94 25.51 -1.50
N THR A 92 21.18 25.10 -1.78
CA THR A 92 21.47 23.69 -2.15
C THR A 92 21.26 22.73 -0.97
N LEU A 93 21.55 23.14 0.27
CA LEU A 93 21.24 22.33 1.45
C LEU A 93 19.74 22.25 1.70
N THR A 94 19.02 23.37 1.60
CA THR A 94 17.55 23.37 1.68
C THR A 94 16.93 22.46 0.61
N ALA A 95 17.49 22.47 -0.59
CA ALA A 95 17.06 21.61 -1.69
C ALA A 95 17.34 20.12 -1.41
N LEU A 96 18.43 19.79 -0.70
CA LEU A 96 18.70 18.42 -0.22
C LEU A 96 17.69 18.02 0.86
N GLN A 97 17.48 18.86 1.88
CA GLN A 97 16.51 18.59 2.96
C GLN A 97 15.10 18.34 2.42
N THR A 98 14.65 19.17 1.48
CA THR A 98 13.33 19.01 0.82
C THR A 98 13.18 17.64 0.16
N ARG A 99 14.26 17.10 -0.43
CA ARG A 99 14.25 15.77 -1.08
C ARG A 99 14.28 14.64 -0.07
N ILE A 100 14.99 14.80 1.05
CA ILE A 100 14.98 13.86 2.17
C ILE A 100 13.56 13.77 2.74
N ASP A 101 12.91 14.90 2.97
CA ASP A 101 11.55 14.96 3.52
C ASP A 101 10.52 14.34 2.55
N ALA A 102 10.65 14.61 1.24
CA ALA A 102 9.82 14.00 0.21
C ALA A 102 9.99 12.46 0.16
N TYR A 103 11.22 11.97 0.29
CA TYR A 103 11.50 10.54 0.33
C TYR A 103 10.95 9.88 1.61
N ARG A 104 11.11 10.51 2.78
CA ARG A 104 10.51 10.06 4.05
C ARG A 104 8.99 9.93 3.95
N LEU A 105 8.33 10.94 3.37
CA LEU A 105 6.88 10.92 3.16
C LEU A 105 6.46 9.78 2.20
N ALA A 106 7.26 9.54 1.15
CA ALA A 106 7.02 8.47 0.20
C ALA A 106 7.22 7.07 0.82
N ILE A 107 8.14 6.90 1.78
CA ILE A 107 8.31 5.64 2.54
C ILE A 107 7.15 5.42 3.52
N ALA A 108 6.65 6.49 4.16
CA ALA A 108 5.56 6.42 5.12
C ALA A 108 4.19 6.15 4.47
N SER A 109 3.95 6.69 3.27
CA SER A 109 2.65 6.62 2.58
C SER A 109 2.09 5.19 2.38
N PRO A 110 2.88 4.17 1.95
CA PRO A 110 2.41 2.79 1.86
C PRO A 110 2.07 2.17 3.22
N LYS A 111 2.87 2.47 4.27
CA LYS A 111 2.63 1.96 5.63
C LYS A 111 1.31 2.53 6.18
N MET A 112 1.10 3.83 6.02
CA MET A 112 -0.13 4.53 6.43
C MET A 112 -1.37 4.01 5.69
N ALA A 113 -1.31 3.89 4.36
CA ALA A 113 -2.42 3.39 3.56
C ALA A 113 -2.82 1.95 3.92
N ARG A 114 -1.87 1.11 4.35
CA ARG A 114 -2.15 -0.24 4.84
C ARG A 114 -2.77 -0.25 6.23
N GLY A 115 -2.24 0.57 7.14
CA GLY A 115 -2.80 0.72 8.50
C GLY A 115 -4.25 1.19 8.47
N GLU A 116 -4.55 2.20 7.66
CA GLU A 116 -5.90 2.74 7.49
C GLU A 116 -6.87 1.69 6.92
N ARG A 117 -6.44 0.91 5.92
CA ARG A 117 -7.25 -0.22 5.41
C ARG A 117 -7.56 -1.25 6.50
N SER A 118 -6.57 -1.59 7.31
CA SER A 118 -6.76 -2.55 8.41
C SER A 118 -7.75 -2.00 9.44
N MET A 119 -7.65 -0.72 9.78
CA MET A 119 -8.57 -0.06 10.71
C MET A 119 -10.00 -0.01 10.17
N HIS A 120 -10.20 0.41 8.91
CA HIS A 120 -11.53 0.43 8.30
C HIS A 120 -12.14 -0.97 8.17
N THR A 121 -11.31 -1.98 7.89
CA THR A 121 -11.76 -3.38 7.86
C THR A 121 -12.22 -3.87 9.25
N GLU A 122 -11.48 -3.47 10.29
CA GLU A 122 -11.84 -3.80 11.67
C GLU A 122 -13.12 -3.07 12.11
N LEU A 123 -13.28 -1.79 11.75
CA LEU A 123 -14.50 -1.03 12.01
C LEU A 123 -15.72 -1.64 11.30
N LEU A 124 -15.58 -2.02 10.03
CA LEU A 124 -16.65 -2.72 9.29
C LEU A 124 -17.04 -4.03 9.99
N ARG A 125 -16.07 -4.82 10.44
CA ARG A 125 -16.32 -6.05 11.20
C ARG A 125 -17.12 -5.77 12.48
N GLN A 126 -16.77 -4.71 13.22
CA GLN A 126 -17.48 -4.32 14.43
C GLN A 126 -18.92 -3.86 14.14
N GLU A 127 -19.14 -3.08 13.07
CA GLU A 127 -20.49 -2.65 12.69
C GLU A 127 -21.37 -3.81 12.20
N PHE A 128 -20.81 -4.77 11.45
CA PHE A 128 -21.54 -5.99 11.10
C PHE A 128 -21.87 -6.84 12.34
N ALA A 129 -20.97 -6.95 13.32
CA ALA A 129 -21.26 -7.64 14.58
C ALA A 129 -22.37 -6.94 15.39
N ARG A 130 -22.40 -5.60 15.38
CA ARG A 130 -23.48 -4.82 16.00
C ARG A 130 -24.80 -5.01 15.26
N ALA A 131 -24.79 -5.00 13.92
CA ALA A 131 -25.98 -5.27 13.13
C ALA A 131 -26.52 -6.68 13.43
N ASP A 132 -25.65 -7.69 13.46
CA ASP A 132 -25.99 -9.06 13.83
C ASP A 132 -26.66 -9.15 15.20
N MET A 133 -26.13 -8.43 16.21
CA MET A 133 -26.74 -8.36 17.54
C MET A 133 -28.17 -7.80 17.47
N ILE A 134 -28.39 -6.71 16.73
CA ILE A 134 -29.72 -6.11 16.59
C ILE A 134 -30.71 -7.11 15.98
N VAL A 135 -30.32 -7.79 14.90
CA VAL A 135 -31.21 -8.74 14.23
C VAL A 135 -31.44 -9.97 15.12
N LYS A 136 -30.41 -10.49 15.79
CA LYS A 136 -30.51 -11.69 16.66
C LYS A 136 -31.28 -11.43 17.95
N ASP A 137 -30.94 -10.37 18.67
CA ASP A 137 -31.45 -10.18 20.04
C ASP A 137 -32.77 -9.40 20.05
N ARG A 138 -32.99 -8.52 19.06
CA ARG A 138 -34.20 -7.68 19.02
C ARG A 138 -35.23 -8.23 18.05
N ILE A 139 -34.84 -8.40 16.78
CA ILE A 139 -35.83 -8.72 15.73
C ILE A 139 -36.32 -10.17 15.88
N ASP A 140 -35.45 -11.16 16.10
CA ASP A 140 -35.93 -12.53 16.34
C ASP A 140 -36.72 -12.67 17.63
N GLY A 141 -36.32 -11.92 18.67
CA GLY A 141 -37.03 -11.90 19.95
C GLY A 141 -38.48 -11.44 19.76
N LEU A 142 -38.68 -10.37 18.99
CA LEU A 142 -40.01 -9.84 18.67
C LEU A 142 -40.81 -10.76 17.75
N ILE A 143 -40.16 -11.44 16.81
CA ILE A 143 -40.84 -12.34 15.87
C ILE A 143 -41.37 -13.60 16.55
N ARG A 144 -40.76 -14.05 17.65
CA ARG A 144 -41.32 -15.16 18.46
C ARG A 144 -42.72 -14.85 18.99
N GLN A 145 -43.04 -13.59 19.28
CA GLN A 145 -44.39 -13.21 19.73
C GLN A 145 -45.46 -13.47 18.65
N LEU A 146 -45.06 -13.54 17.38
CA LEU A 146 -45.96 -13.81 16.25
C LEU A 146 -46.15 -15.31 16.00
N GLU A 147 -45.49 -16.22 16.74
CA GLU A 147 -45.62 -17.67 16.57
C GLU A 147 -47.06 -18.15 16.81
N GLU A 148 -47.73 -17.60 17.82
CA GLU A 148 -49.11 -17.98 18.16
C GLU A 148 -50.14 -17.37 17.22
N THR A 149 -49.86 -16.17 16.68
CA THR A 149 -50.84 -15.41 15.86
C THR A 149 -50.66 -15.65 14.36
N ASN A 150 -49.44 -15.85 13.88
CA ASN A 150 -49.10 -15.97 12.46
C ASN A 150 -47.91 -16.93 12.21
N PRO A 151 -48.11 -18.25 12.35
CA PRO A 151 -47.01 -19.23 12.28
C PRO A 151 -46.34 -19.32 10.89
N GLN A 152 -47.11 -19.11 9.80
CA GLN A 152 -46.56 -19.11 8.43
C GLN A 152 -45.58 -17.96 8.19
N PHE A 153 -45.83 -16.80 8.81
CA PHE A 153 -44.95 -15.63 8.71
C PHE A 153 -43.61 -15.91 9.39
N VAL A 154 -43.61 -16.48 10.60
CA VAL A 154 -42.39 -16.82 11.34
C VAL A 154 -41.51 -17.82 10.58
N MET A 155 -42.10 -18.86 9.99
CA MET A 155 -41.35 -19.81 9.16
C MET A 155 -40.70 -19.14 7.94
N SER A 156 -41.44 -18.27 7.24
CA SER A 156 -40.91 -17.56 6.07
C SER A 156 -39.73 -16.64 6.44
N TYR A 157 -39.81 -15.97 7.60
CA TYR A 157 -38.75 -15.11 8.12
C TYR A 157 -37.49 -15.90 8.49
N GLN A 158 -37.64 -17.02 9.21
CA GLN A 158 -36.52 -17.88 9.60
C GLN A 158 -35.82 -18.49 8.37
N ASN A 159 -36.57 -18.87 7.34
CA ASN A 159 -36.03 -19.35 6.09
C ASN A 159 -35.24 -18.26 5.35
N ALA A 160 -35.75 -17.03 5.30
CA ALA A 160 -35.05 -15.89 4.70
C ALA A 160 -33.75 -15.51 5.43
N ARG A 161 -33.68 -15.79 6.75
CA ARG A 161 -32.51 -15.56 7.60
C ARG A 161 -31.38 -16.57 7.43
N LYS A 162 -31.64 -17.72 6.81
CA LYS A 162 -30.63 -18.75 6.59
C LYS A 162 -29.74 -18.32 5.41
N ILE A 163 -28.47 -18.03 5.69
CA ILE A 163 -27.50 -17.72 4.64
C ILE A 163 -27.24 -19.02 3.87
N THR A 164 -27.79 -19.13 2.66
CA THR A 164 -27.40 -20.18 1.73
C THR A 164 -26.08 -19.76 1.10
N ASP A 165 -25.00 -20.44 1.47
CA ASP A 165 -23.71 -20.31 0.80
C ASP A 165 -23.86 -20.86 -0.62
N THR A 166 -24.25 -19.98 -1.53
CA THR A 166 -24.21 -20.27 -2.96
C THR A 166 -22.76 -20.12 -3.37
N GLY A 167 -21.96 -21.13 -3.00
CA GLY A 167 -20.57 -21.24 -3.46
C GLY A 167 -20.56 -21.03 -4.97
N SER A 168 -19.69 -20.13 -5.43
CA SER A 168 -19.46 -19.87 -6.86
C SER A 168 -19.05 -21.16 -7.55
N GLN A 169 -20.02 -21.94 -8.03
CA GLN A 169 -19.76 -22.93 -9.04
C GLN A 169 -19.36 -22.14 -10.27
N SER A 170 -18.09 -22.18 -10.66
CA SER A 170 -17.69 -21.68 -11.96
C SER A 170 -18.56 -22.41 -12.98
N SER A 171 -19.53 -21.71 -13.57
CA SER A 171 -20.25 -22.20 -14.73
C SER A 171 -19.23 -22.34 -15.84
N GLY A 172 -18.62 -23.52 -15.94
CA GLY A 172 -17.97 -23.96 -17.16
C GLY A 172 -19.01 -23.78 -18.27
N THR A 173 -18.66 -22.96 -19.25
CA THR A 173 -19.44 -22.74 -20.47
C THR A 173 -20.06 -24.05 -20.92
N PRO A 174 -21.38 -24.15 -21.11
CA PRO A 174 -21.94 -25.32 -21.76
C PRO A 174 -21.38 -25.34 -23.19
N THR A 175 -20.47 -26.28 -23.46
CA THR A 175 -20.07 -26.63 -24.82
C THR A 175 -21.35 -26.93 -25.59
N PRO A 176 -21.64 -26.26 -26.72
CA PRO A 176 -22.82 -26.55 -27.51
C PRO A 176 -22.68 -27.97 -28.07
N THR A 177 -23.53 -28.89 -27.58
CA THR A 177 -23.66 -30.23 -28.14
C THR A 177 -24.20 -30.10 -29.57
N PRO A 178 -23.55 -30.70 -30.60
CA PRO A 178 -24.05 -30.64 -31.97
C PRO A 178 -25.41 -31.35 -32.08
N PRO A 179 -26.32 -30.87 -32.95
CA PRO A 179 -27.67 -31.42 -33.05
C PRO A 179 -27.65 -32.88 -33.50
N THR A 180 -28.35 -33.74 -32.76
CA THR A 180 -28.53 -35.16 -33.05
C THR A 180 -29.39 -35.35 -34.32
N PRO A 181 -28.97 -36.18 -35.29
CA PRO A 181 -29.79 -36.54 -36.46
C PRO A 181 -31.10 -37.26 -36.05
N PRO A 182 -32.21 -37.07 -36.78
CA PRO A 182 -33.50 -37.67 -36.44
C PRO A 182 -33.48 -39.20 -36.58
N ALA A 183 -34.17 -39.87 -35.64
CA ALA A 183 -34.25 -41.32 -35.52
C ALA A 183 -34.99 -41.99 -36.71
N PRO A 184 -34.57 -43.20 -37.14
CA PRO A 184 -35.28 -43.96 -38.17
C PRO A 184 -36.63 -44.49 -37.65
N PRO A 185 -37.65 -44.63 -38.52
CA PRO A 185 -39.00 -45.04 -38.12
C PRO A 185 -39.06 -46.50 -37.66
N ALA A 186 -39.92 -46.73 -36.66
CA ALA A 186 -40.13 -48.00 -35.97
C ALA A 186 -40.64 -49.13 -36.90
N PRO A 187 -40.26 -50.39 -36.63
CA PRO A 187 -40.76 -51.54 -37.40
C PRO A 187 -42.26 -51.79 -37.13
N PRO A 188 -43.03 -52.26 -38.12
CA PRO A 188 -44.43 -52.61 -37.92
C PRO A 188 -44.57 -53.91 -37.10
N ALA A 189 -45.62 -53.98 -36.30
CA ALA A 189 -46.06 -55.15 -35.54
C ALA A 189 -47.44 -55.60 -36.01
N PRO A 190 -47.91 -56.82 -35.70
CA PRO A 190 -47.21 -58.12 -35.65
C PRO A 190 -47.20 -58.86 -37.01
#